data_AF-A0A1H3GFV3-F1
#
_entry.id   AF-A0A1H3GFV3-F1
#
_cell.length_a   1.000
_cell.length_b   1.000
_cell.length_c   1.000
_cell.angle_alpha   90.00
_cell.angle_beta   90.00
_cell.angle_gamma   90.00
#
_symmetry.space_group_name_H-M   'P 1'
#
loop_
_entity.id
_entity.type
_entity.pdbx_description
1 polymer ?
#
loop_
_entity_poly.entity_id
_entity_poly.type
_entity_poly.pdbx_seq_one_letter_code
_entity_poly.pdbx_strand_id
1 'polypeptide(L)'
;MSFIRMAFPAWWILDQPPGRNVGSLTTQMVELMQPFWAIAGWGVVPAVEERNIDPDGKGQQVLYPYLQRFPGLNALGSIALMSHDFNKAMYSINWLSFVSDALLEKLGGREAVRKQVQASQYLSAGDVGNCLGIRAGDFPGLGDMDQGLTLPAFGEAARLLKPIRAKSRLNNFIGPPPSGSNDEHAWLLACDAYMSRFDLF
;
A
#
# COMPACT_ATOMS: atom_id res chain seq x y z
N MET A 1 5.40 -17.58 7.58
CA MET A 1 5.03 -16.16 7.43
C MET A 1 3.52 -16.10 7.50
N SER A 2 2.96 -15.22 8.32
CA SER A 2 1.51 -15.13 8.50
C SER A 2 1.07 -13.74 8.04
N PHE A 3 0.16 -13.69 7.08
CA PHE A 3 -0.47 -12.46 6.62
C PHE A 3 -1.98 -12.61 6.77
N ILE A 4 -2.68 -11.48 6.93
CA ILE A 4 -4.13 -11.43 6.90
C ILE A 4 -4.51 -10.39 5.86
N ARG A 5 -5.40 -10.78 4.95
CA ARG A 5 -6.05 -9.87 4.00
C ARG A 5 -7.54 -9.98 4.23
N MET A 6 -8.18 -8.83 4.42
CA MET A 6 -9.64 -8.74 4.58
C MET A 6 -10.18 -7.84 3.48
N ALA A 7 -11.28 -8.26 2.86
CA ALA A 7 -12.04 -7.45 1.94
C ALA A 7 -13.46 -7.35 2.47
N PHE A 8 -13.99 -6.14 2.52
CA PHE A 8 -15.37 -5.88 2.89
C PHE A 8 -16.09 -5.32 1.68
N PRO A 9 -17.29 -5.81 1.37
CA PRO A 9 -18.08 -5.19 0.32
C PRO A 9 -18.40 -3.73 0.64
N ALA A 10 -18.48 -2.88 -0.39
CA ALA A 10 -18.74 -1.45 -0.20
C ALA A 10 -20.05 -1.19 0.57
N TRP A 11 -21.11 -1.96 0.31
CA TRP A 11 -22.38 -1.83 1.02
C TRP A 11 -22.25 -2.12 2.52
N TRP A 12 -21.46 -3.14 2.90
CA TRP A 12 -21.22 -3.42 4.31
C TRP A 12 -20.57 -2.24 5.02
N ILE A 13 -19.61 -1.57 4.35
CA ILE A 13 -18.92 -0.39 4.90
C ILE A 13 -19.91 0.77 5.11
N LEU A 14 -20.84 0.98 4.17
CA LEU A 14 -21.86 2.03 4.25
C LEU A 14 -22.85 1.79 5.39
N ASP A 15 -23.13 0.52 5.71
CA ASP A 15 -24.07 0.13 6.76
C ASP A 15 -23.45 0.13 8.18
N GLN A 16 -22.15 0.40 8.33
CA GLN A 16 -21.51 0.41 9.64
C GLN A 16 -21.83 1.69 10.44
N PRO A 17 -22.08 1.58 11.75
CA PRO A 17 -22.20 2.77 12.59
C PRO A 17 -20.87 3.53 12.64
N PRO A 18 -20.87 4.85 12.93
CA PRO A 18 -19.66 5.69 12.89
C PRO A 18 -18.46 5.14 13.68
N GLY A 19 -18.69 4.36 14.74
CA GLY A 19 -17.65 3.73 15.57
C GLY A 19 -17.18 2.33 15.13
N ARG A 20 -17.71 1.75 14.04
CA ARG A 20 -17.32 0.43 13.49
C ARG A 20 -16.91 0.50 12.02
N ASN A 21 -16.28 1.60 11.61
CA ASN A 21 -15.76 1.73 10.25
C ASN A 21 -14.48 0.91 10.02
N VAL A 22 -14.03 0.82 8.76
CA VAL A 22 -12.81 0.10 8.35
C VAL A 22 -11.58 0.53 9.15
N GLY A 23 -11.46 1.82 9.49
CA GLY A 23 -10.36 2.31 10.32
C GLY A 23 -10.38 1.71 11.72
N SER A 24 -11.52 1.74 12.40
CA SER A 24 -11.66 1.18 13.76
C SER A 24 -11.36 -0.33 13.81
N LEU A 25 -11.84 -1.09 12.83
CA LEU A 25 -11.58 -2.52 12.74
C LEU A 25 -10.10 -2.80 12.48
N THR A 26 -9.49 -2.04 11.57
CA THR A 26 -8.06 -2.18 11.26
C THR A 26 -7.20 -1.85 12.47
N THR A 27 -7.50 -0.76 13.18
CA THR A 27 -6.80 -0.39 14.43
C THR A 27 -6.88 -1.50 15.47
N GLN A 28 -8.07 -2.09 15.71
CA GLN A 28 -8.21 -3.20 16.65
C GLN A 28 -7.37 -4.43 16.24
N MET A 29 -7.33 -4.74 14.95
CA MET A 29 -6.53 -5.85 14.44
C MET A 29 -5.03 -5.58 14.57
N VAL A 30 -4.57 -4.35 14.32
CA VAL A 30 -3.16 -3.96 14.52
C VAL A 30 -2.79 -4.04 15.99
N GLU A 31 -3.64 -3.53 16.89
CA GLU A 31 -3.46 -3.62 18.34
C GLU A 31 -3.39 -5.07 18.82
N LEU A 32 -4.21 -5.97 18.27
CA LEU A 32 -4.20 -7.37 18.66
C LEU A 32 -3.00 -8.15 18.09
N MET A 33 -2.70 -7.92 16.81
CA MET A 33 -1.75 -8.74 16.06
C MET A 33 -0.32 -8.23 16.11
N GLN A 34 -0.12 -6.94 16.46
CA GLN A 34 1.19 -6.28 16.53
C GLN A 34 2.03 -6.50 15.25
N PRO A 35 1.49 -6.19 14.06
CA PRO A 35 2.10 -6.56 12.79
C PRO A 35 3.44 -5.83 12.56
N PHE A 36 4.22 -6.35 11.61
CA PHE A 36 5.43 -5.64 11.14
C PHE A 36 5.05 -4.37 10.35
N TRP A 37 3.97 -4.45 9.57
CA TRP A 37 3.28 -3.32 8.96
C TRP A 37 1.86 -3.74 8.54
N ALA A 38 0.97 -2.76 8.35
CA ALA A 38 -0.35 -2.98 7.78
C ALA A 38 -0.80 -1.76 6.97
N ILE A 39 -1.71 -1.95 6.03
CA ILE A 39 -2.35 -0.85 5.29
C ILE A 39 -3.86 -1.10 5.19
N ALA A 40 -4.65 -0.03 5.12
CA ALA A 40 -6.08 -0.11 4.88
C ALA A 40 -6.58 1.07 4.04
N GLY A 41 -7.59 0.80 3.21
CA GLY A 41 -8.18 1.76 2.28
C GLY A 41 -8.80 1.01 1.09
N TRP A 42 -8.85 1.66 -0.07
CA TRP A 42 -9.37 1.02 -1.28
C TRP A 42 -8.39 0.01 -1.83
N GLY A 43 -8.90 -1.12 -2.30
CA GLY A 43 -8.08 -2.04 -3.05
C GLY A 43 -8.84 -3.13 -3.78
N VAL A 44 -8.14 -3.72 -4.74
CA VAL A 44 -8.60 -4.89 -5.48
C VAL A 44 -8.02 -6.13 -4.81
N VAL A 45 -8.91 -7.00 -4.33
CA VAL A 45 -8.54 -8.35 -3.92
C VAL A 45 -8.78 -9.29 -5.09
N PRO A 46 -7.72 -9.88 -5.66
CA PRO A 46 -7.87 -10.80 -6.76
C PRO A 46 -8.65 -12.05 -6.35
N ALA A 47 -9.40 -12.63 -7.29
CA ALA A 47 -10.08 -13.91 -7.08
C ALA A 47 -9.05 -15.01 -6.82
N VAL A 48 -9.46 -16.07 -6.11
CA VAL A 48 -8.62 -17.21 -5.67
C VAL A 48 -7.86 -17.87 -6.84
N GLU A 49 -8.39 -17.77 -8.05
CA GLU A 49 -7.78 -18.28 -9.29
C GLU A 49 -6.81 -17.26 -9.90
N GLU A 50 -5.88 -16.72 -9.10
CA GLU A 50 -4.93 -15.64 -9.45
C GLU A 50 -4.12 -15.81 -10.76
N ARG A 51 -4.26 -16.94 -11.45
CA ARG A 51 -3.72 -17.28 -12.78
C ARG A 51 -3.90 -16.20 -13.86
N ASN A 52 -4.79 -15.24 -13.66
CA ASN A 52 -5.03 -14.14 -14.60
C ASN A 52 -4.29 -12.85 -14.26
N ILE A 53 -3.63 -12.72 -13.11
CA ILE A 53 -2.85 -11.52 -12.73
C ILE A 53 -1.34 -11.78 -12.86
N ASP A 54 -0.98 -13.00 -13.27
CA ASP A 54 0.36 -13.32 -13.73
C ASP A 54 0.77 -12.43 -14.93
N PRO A 55 2.08 -12.31 -15.20
CA PRO A 55 2.66 -11.53 -16.32
C PRO A 55 1.98 -11.78 -17.67
N ASP A 56 1.58 -13.03 -17.87
CA ASP A 56 1.00 -13.55 -19.10
C ASP A 56 -0.55 -13.53 -19.07
N GLY A 57 -1.13 -13.06 -17.96
CA GLY A 57 -2.56 -13.08 -17.67
C GLY A 57 -3.30 -11.80 -18.11
N LYS A 58 -4.53 -11.97 -18.61
CA LYS A 58 -5.39 -10.85 -19.06
C LYS A 58 -5.80 -9.90 -17.92
N GLY A 59 -5.85 -10.38 -16.69
CA GLY A 59 -6.24 -9.61 -15.50
C GLY A 59 -5.24 -8.52 -15.14
N GLN A 60 -3.94 -8.74 -15.32
CA GLN A 60 -2.94 -7.67 -15.19
C GLN A 60 -3.20 -6.56 -16.21
N GLN A 61 -3.35 -6.90 -17.49
CA GLN A 61 -3.56 -5.94 -18.58
C GLN A 61 -4.84 -5.11 -18.38
N VAL A 62 -5.88 -5.73 -17.83
CA VAL A 62 -7.13 -5.04 -17.51
C VAL A 62 -6.98 -4.13 -16.29
N LEU A 63 -6.32 -4.59 -15.23
CA LEU A 63 -6.25 -3.86 -13.97
C LEU A 63 -5.21 -2.73 -13.98
N TYR A 64 -4.10 -2.90 -14.70
CA TYR A 64 -2.99 -1.95 -14.71
C TYR A 64 -3.41 -0.51 -15.10
N PRO A 65 -4.19 -0.28 -16.17
CA PRO A 65 -4.69 1.07 -16.50
C PRO A 65 -5.51 1.70 -15.36
N TYR A 66 -6.34 0.92 -14.65
CA TYR A 66 -7.11 1.42 -13.51
C TYR A 66 -6.20 1.79 -12.35
N LEU A 67 -5.15 1.02 -12.07
CA LEU A 67 -4.19 1.36 -11.01
C LEU A 67 -3.34 2.59 -11.35
N GLN A 68 -3.12 2.89 -12.63
CA GLN A 68 -2.48 4.15 -13.05
C GLN A 68 -3.42 5.35 -12.94
N ARG A 69 -4.69 5.17 -13.32
CA ARG A 69 -5.71 6.23 -13.25
C ARG A 69 -6.14 6.54 -11.82
N PHE A 70 -6.32 5.52 -10.98
CA PHE A 70 -6.88 5.61 -9.64
C PHE A 70 -5.82 5.30 -8.58
N PRO A 71 -5.00 6.28 -8.18
CA PRO A 71 -3.84 6.04 -7.34
C PRO A 71 -4.12 5.59 -5.91
N GLY A 72 -5.32 5.89 -5.40
CA GLY A 72 -5.79 5.39 -4.11
C GLY A 72 -6.21 3.92 -4.15
N LEU A 73 -6.35 3.34 -5.35
CA LEU A 73 -6.67 1.92 -5.52
C LEU A 73 -5.39 1.09 -5.34
N ASN A 74 -5.29 0.41 -4.21
CA ASN A 74 -4.18 -0.52 -4.00
C ASN A 74 -4.50 -1.90 -4.58
N ALA A 75 -3.49 -2.59 -5.08
CA ALA A 75 -3.63 -4.00 -5.43
C ALA A 75 -2.36 -4.73 -5.01
N LEU A 76 -2.51 -5.96 -4.55
CA LEU A 76 -1.41 -6.81 -4.11
C LEU A 76 -1.75 -8.25 -4.49
N GLY A 77 -1.02 -8.83 -5.46
CA GLY A 77 -1.19 -10.25 -5.81
C GLY A 77 -0.69 -11.16 -4.68
N SER A 78 -1.15 -12.42 -4.60
CA SER A 78 -0.71 -13.31 -3.51
C SER A 78 0.74 -13.79 -3.67
N ILE A 79 1.31 -13.79 -4.89
CA ILE A 79 2.75 -14.08 -5.04
C ILE A 79 3.61 -13.07 -4.27
N ALA A 80 3.20 -11.81 -4.16
CA ALA A 80 3.94 -10.80 -3.40
C ALA A 80 4.02 -11.15 -1.91
N LEU A 81 3.02 -11.89 -1.39
CA LEU A 81 2.95 -12.37 0.00
C LEU A 81 3.88 -13.55 0.28
N MET A 82 4.34 -14.26 -0.75
CA MET A 82 5.29 -15.36 -0.62
C MET A 82 6.74 -14.89 -0.65
N SER A 83 6.99 -13.61 -0.94
CA SER A 83 8.34 -13.08 -1.06
C SER A 83 8.99 -12.82 0.30
N HIS A 84 10.27 -13.16 0.40
CA HIS A 84 11.10 -12.88 1.58
C HIS A 84 11.20 -11.37 1.91
N ASP A 85 11.07 -10.48 0.93
CA ASP A 85 11.17 -9.04 1.16
C ASP A 85 9.96 -8.48 1.92
N PHE A 86 8.85 -9.23 2.00
CA PHE A 86 7.62 -8.87 2.71
C PHE A 86 7.87 -8.69 4.20
N ASN A 87 8.87 -9.39 4.71
CA ASN A 87 9.33 -9.32 6.10
C ASN A 87 10.33 -8.20 6.38
N LYS A 88 10.74 -7.41 5.38
CA LYS A 88 11.82 -6.42 5.54
C LYS A 88 11.40 -5.00 5.18
N ALA A 89 10.32 -4.85 4.41
CA ALA A 89 9.89 -3.59 3.86
C ALA A 89 8.37 -3.55 3.59
N MET A 90 7.82 -2.34 3.47
CA MET A 90 6.43 -2.10 3.10
C MET A 90 6.25 -2.15 1.59
N TYR A 91 5.17 -2.77 1.12
CA TYR A 91 4.97 -2.96 -0.33
C TYR A 91 4.15 -1.86 -0.98
N SER A 92 3.38 -1.16 -0.16
CA SER A 92 2.53 -0.08 -0.62
C SER A 92 2.19 0.81 0.56
N ILE A 93 1.55 1.92 0.25
CA ILE A 93 0.86 2.78 1.19
C ILE A 93 -0.62 2.77 0.85
N ASN A 94 -1.46 3.16 1.80
CA ASN A 94 -2.87 3.42 1.54
C ASN A 94 -3.35 4.51 2.51
N TRP A 95 -4.66 4.79 2.52
CA TRP A 95 -5.29 5.77 3.40
C TRP A 95 -4.78 5.68 4.85
N LEU A 96 -4.73 4.46 5.39
CA LEU A 96 -4.09 4.14 6.65
C LEU A 96 -2.85 3.28 6.39
N SER A 97 -1.74 3.66 7.01
CA SER A 97 -0.47 2.93 6.98
C SER A 97 0.06 2.77 8.41
N PHE A 98 0.14 1.54 8.89
CA PHE A 98 0.63 1.20 10.22
C PHE A 98 2.05 0.66 10.10
N VAL A 99 3.00 1.31 10.78
CA VAL A 99 4.43 1.03 10.64
C VAL A 99 4.98 0.65 12.00
N SER A 100 5.51 -0.57 12.13
CA SER A 100 6.10 -1.02 13.40
C SER A 100 7.35 -0.25 13.78
N ASP A 101 7.68 -0.22 15.07
CA ASP A 101 8.91 0.40 15.58
C ASP A 101 10.16 -0.09 14.85
N ALA A 102 10.25 -1.39 14.56
CA ALA A 102 11.36 -1.98 13.83
C ALA A 102 11.58 -1.39 12.41
N LEU A 103 10.50 -0.93 11.75
CA LEU A 103 10.60 -0.19 10.50
C LEU A 103 10.84 1.31 10.73
N LEU A 104 10.23 1.90 11.76
CA LEU A 104 10.40 3.31 12.10
C LEU A 104 11.85 3.65 12.46
N GLU A 105 12.63 2.71 13.03
CA GLU A 105 14.06 2.91 13.28
C GLU A 105 14.84 3.30 12.00
N LYS A 106 14.45 2.74 10.85
CA LYS A 106 15.05 3.09 9.55
C LYS A 106 14.70 4.50 9.07
N LEU A 107 13.70 5.13 9.70
CA LEU A 107 13.25 6.50 9.47
C LEU A 107 13.68 7.46 10.59
N GLY A 108 14.61 7.05 11.46
CA GLY A 108 15.08 7.83 12.59
C GLY A 108 14.22 7.69 13.86
N GLY A 109 13.37 6.66 13.91
CA GLY A 109 12.54 6.32 15.07
C GLY A 109 11.16 6.98 15.05
N ARG A 110 10.28 6.47 15.93
CA ARG A 110 8.86 6.87 16.01
C ARG A 110 8.65 8.39 16.16
N GLU A 111 9.41 9.04 17.04
CA GLU A 111 9.27 10.47 17.29
C GLU A 111 9.74 11.33 16.11
N ALA A 112 10.76 10.88 15.36
CA ALA A 112 11.23 11.60 14.18
C ALA A 112 10.15 11.59 13.08
N VAL A 113 9.50 10.44 12.89
CA VAL A 113 8.38 10.31 11.94
C VAL A 113 7.17 11.12 12.42
N ARG A 114 6.84 11.09 13.72
CA ARG A 114 5.74 11.86 14.29
C ARG A 114 5.92 13.37 14.07
N LYS A 115 7.13 13.91 14.25
CA LYS A 115 7.43 15.32 13.98
C LYS A 115 7.22 15.68 12.51
N GLN A 116 7.62 14.81 11.58
CA GLN A 116 7.39 15.02 10.15
C GLN A 116 5.89 15.03 9.83
N VAL A 117 5.12 14.10 10.42
CA VAL A 117 3.66 14.06 10.27
C VAL A 117 2.99 15.30 10.86
N GLN A 118 3.43 15.78 12.03
CA GLN A 118 2.90 17.00 12.65
C GLN A 118 3.18 18.28 11.85
N ALA A 119 4.26 18.30 11.06
CA ALA A 119 4.56 19.40 10.15
C ALA A 119 3.74 19.34 8.85
N SER A 120 3.06 18.22 8.59
CA SER A 120 2.19 18.05 7.44
C SER A 120 0.85 18.73 7.64
N GLN A 121 0.30 19.30 6.58
CA GLN A 121 -1.10 19.72 6.53
C GLN A 121 -2.06 18.59 6.16
N TYR A 122 -1.55 17.45 5.66
CA TYR A 122 -2.36 16.36 5.11
C TYR A 122 -2.32 15.09 5.96
N LEU A 123 -1.26 14.90 6.73
CA LEU A 123 -1.04 13.68 7.49
C LEU A 123 -1.45 13.83 8.95
N SER A 124 -1.86 12.72 9.55
CA SER A 124 -2.07 12.60 10.99
C SER A 124 -1.49 11.28 11.48
N ALA A 125 -1.03 11.24 12.73
CA ALA A 125 -0.45 10.04 13.32
C ALA A 125 -1.06 9.72 14.69
N GLY A 126 -1.13 8.43 15.01
CA GLY A 126 -1.56 7.92 16.31
C GLY A 126 -0.89 6.60 16.64
N ASP A 127 -0.67 6.34 17.92
CA ASP A 127 -0.08 5.08 18.40
C ASP A 127 -1.15 3.97 18.39
N VAL A 128 -0.78 2.82 17.83
CA VAL A 128 -1.62 1.62 17.80
C VAL A 128 -0.71 0.42 17.99
N GLY A 129 -0.68 -0.12 19.21
CA GLY A 129 0.27 -1.17 19.59
C GLY A 129 1.74 -0.81 19.31
N ASN A 130 2.46 -1.74 18.69
CA ASN A 130 3.85 -1.60 18.23
C ASN A 130 3.99 -0.71 16.98
N CYS A 131 2.90 -0.16 16.46
CA CYS A 131 2.90 0.64 15.25
C CYS A 131 2.60 2.12 15.52
N LEU A 132 3.20 2.97 14.70
CA LEU A 132 2.68 4.30 14.42
C LEU A 132 1.71 4.20 13.24
N GLY A 133 0.43 4.46 13.49
CA GLY A 133 -0.58 4.60 12.45
C GLY A 133 -0.47 5.98 11.81
N ILE A 134 -0.24 6.04 10.51
CA ILE A 134 -0.18 7.26 9.71
C ILE A 134 -1.40 7.27 8.80
N ARG A 135 -2.19 8.34 8.87
CA ARG A 135 -3.40 8.54 8.07
C ARG A 135 -3.17 9.66 7.05
N ALA A 136 -3.39 9.34 5.78
CA ALA A 136 -3.25 10.25 4.64
C ALA A 136 -4.61 10.87 4.28
N GLY A 137 -4.90 12.05 4.84
CA GLY A 137 -6.17 12.74 4.67
C GLY A 137 -7.32 12.14 5.49
N ASP A 138 -8.44 12.84 5.54
CA ASP A 138 -9.56 12.46 6.41
C ASP A 138 -10.38 11.27 5.93
N PHE A 139 -10.33 10.97 4.62
CA PHE A 139 -11.11 9.92 3.97
C PHE A 139 -10.22 9.09 3.03
N PRO A 140 -10.59 7.83 2.76
CA PRO A 140 -9.88 7.02 1.76
C PRO A 140 -10.17 7.58 0.37
N GLY A 141 -9.26 8.41 -0.15
CA GLY A 141 -9.33 8.94 -1.49
C GLY A 141 -9.03 7.87 -2.54
N LEU A 142 -9.74 7.93 -3.68
CA LEU A 142 -9.45 7.08 -4.85
C LEU A 142 -8.55 7.81 -5.86
N GLY A 143 -8.70 9.14 -5.98
CA GLY A 143 -8.11 9.96 -7.05
C GLY A 143 -8.78 9.72 -8.41
N ASP A 144 -8.35 10.45 -9.44
CA ASP A 144 -8.61 10.18 -10.86
C ASP A 144 -7.66 11.04 -11.71
N MET A 145 -6.56 10.45 -12.15
CA MET A 145 -5.51 11.18 -12.89
C MET A 145 -5.98 11.68 -14.27
N ASP A 146 -6.96 11.01 -14.89
CA ASP A 146 -7.53 11.44 -16.17
C ASP A 146 -8.36 12.73 -16.01
N GLN A 147 -8.89 12.98 -14.81
CA GLN A 147 -9.65 14.17 -14.47
C GLN A 147 -8.84 15.20 -13.68
N GLY A 148 -7.54 14.95 -13.46
CA GLY A 148 -6.67 15.82 -12.65
C GLY A 148 -6.98 15.79 -11.15
N LEU A 149 -7.70 14.78 -10.66
CA LEU A 149 -8.00 14.60 -9.23
C LEU A 149 -6.84 13.88 -8.55
N THR A 150 -5.88 14.67 -8.03
CA THR A 150 -4.68 14.15 -7.35
C THR A 150 -4.95 13.78 -5.88
N LEU A 151 -3.97 13.10 -5.25
CA LEU A 151 -4.02 12.69 -3.84
C LEU A 151 -2.78 13.20 -3.08
N PRO A 152 -2.67 14.51 -2.79
CA PRO A 152 -1.46 15.08 -2.18
C PRO A 152 -1.11 14.44 -0.83
N ALA A 153 -2.12 14.05 -0.04
CA ALA A 153 -1.91 13.32 1.21
C ALA A 153 -1.23 11.95 1.01
N PHE A 154 -1.61 11.22 -0.03
CA PHE A 154 -1.00 9.93 -0.37
C PHE A 154 0.42 10.17 -0.90
N GLY A 155 0.61 11.21 -1.70
CA GLY A 155 1.93 11.65 -2.16
C GLY A 155 2.91 11.91 -1.01
N GLU A 156 2.46 12.64 0.00
CA GLU A 156 3.28 12.96 1.16
C GLU A 156 3.58 11.72 2.02
N ALA A 157 2.58 10.86 2.27
CA ALA A 157 2.79 9.61 2.97
C ALA A 157 3.78 8.68 2.23
N ALA A 158 3.68 8.61 0.90
CA ALA A 158 4.59 7.81 0.08
C ALA A 158 6.03 8.33 0.16
N ARG A 159 6.23 9.65 0.08
CA ARG A 159 7.55 10.27 0.22
C ARG A 159 8.15 10.02 1.61
N LEU A 160 7.35 10.15 2.67
CA LEU A 160 7.74 9.86 4.05
C LEU A 160 8.19 8.40 4.23
N LEU A 161 7.44 7.46 3.67
CA LEU A 161 7.68 6.01 3.87
C LEU A 161 8.60 5.38 2.81
N LYS A 162 9.06 6.17 1.83
CA LYS A 162 9.93 5.71 0.73
C LYS A 162 11.17 4.94 1.18
N PRO A 163 11.90 5.33 2.26
CA PRO A 163 13.10 4.60 2.68
C PRO A 163 12.84 3.16 3.16
N ILE A 164 11.62 2.85 3.60
CA ILE A 164 11.21 1.53 4.08
C ILE A 164 10.34 0.76 3.08
N ARG A 165 10.18 1.28 1.87
CA ARG A 165 9.43 0.64 0.79
C ARG A 165 10.25 -0.47 0.14
N ALA A 166 9.58 -1.57 -0.23
CA ALA A 166 10.19 -2.66 -0.95
C ALA A 166 10.72 -2.17 -2.31
N LYS A 167 11.89 -2.66 -2.71
CA LYS A 167 12.53 -2.29 -3.97
C LYS A 167 12.30 -3.37 -5.01
N SER A 168 11.92 -2.93 -6.21
CA SER A 168 12.11 -3.55 -7.53
C SER A 168 11.62 -4.98 -7.82
N ARG A 169 11.27 -5.85 -6.86
CA ARG A 169 11.12 -7.29 -7.16
C ARG A 169 9.71 -7.86 -7.26
N LEU A 170 8.66 -7.11 -6.91
CA LEU A 170 7.42 -7.75 -6.42
C LEU A 170 6.13 -7.10 -6.86
N ASN A 171 6.20 -6.33 -7.94
CA ASN A 171 5.00 -5.87 -8.56
C ASN A 171 4.48 -6.93 -9.54
N ASN A 172 3.59 -7.80 -9.09
CA ASN A 172 2.94 -8.75 -10.00
C ASN A 172 2.10 -8.06 -11.09
N PHE A 173 1.84 -6.74 -10.98
CA PHE A 173 1.23 -5.96 -12.06
C PHE A 173 2.21 -5.49 -13.13
N ILE A 174 3.50 -5.71 -12.93
CA ILE A 174 4.57 -5.50 -13.91
C ILE A 174 5.26 -6.85 -14.06
N GLY A 175 4.87 -7.61 -15.07
CA GLY A 175 5.30 -8.99 -15.16
C GLY A 175 6.81 -9.16 -15.34
N PRO A 176 7.49 -10.08 -14.63
CA PRO A 176 8.89 -10.40 -14.89
C PRO A 176 9.15 -10.75 -16.35
N PRO A 177 10.35 -10.46 -16.84
CA PRO A 177 10.71 -10.81 -18.19
C PRO A 177 10.90 -12.34 -18.30
N PRO A 178 10.79 -12.93 -19.51
CA PRO A 178 10.94 -14.37 -19.71
C PRO A 178 12.27 -14.91 -19.17
N SER A 179 12.26 -16.15 -18.67
CA SER A 179 13.47 -16.80 -18.14
C SER A 179 14.57 -16.84 -19.20
N GLY A 180 15.75 -16.30 -18.87
CA GLY A 180 16.90 -16.23 -19.78
C GLY A 180 17.01 -14.96 -20.63
N SER A 181 16.09 -14.00 -20.46
CA SER A 181 16.29 -12.66 -21.02
C SER A 181 17.25 -11.82 -20.16
N ASN A 182 18.01 -10.93 -20.80
CA ASN A 182 18.87 -9.97 -20.11
C ASN A 182 18.12 -8.69 -19.67
N ASP A 183 16.79 -8.65 -19.80
CA ASP A 183 16.01 -7.43 -19.59
C ASP A 183 15.50 -7.25 -18.15
N GLU A 184 16.11 -7.99 -17.20
CA GLU A 184 15.87 -7.82 -15.76
C GLU A 184 16.02 -6.34 -15.38
N HIS A 185 17.01 -5.63 -15.94
CA HIS A 185 17.21 -4.21 -15.67
C HIS A 185 16.00 -3.34 -16.08
N ALA A 186 15.44 -3.52 -17.29
CA ALA A 186 14.26 -2.73 -17.68
C ALA A 186 13.02 -3.11 -16.88
N TRP A 187 12.89 -4.38 -16.48
CA TRP A 187 11.82 -4.80 -15.58
C TRP A 187 11.93 -4.11 -14.21
N LEU A 188 13.12 -4.04 -13.62
CA LEU A 188 13.33 -3.29 -12.37
C LEU A 188 12.99 -1.81 -12.54
N LEU A 189 13.37 -1.19 -13.66
CA LEU A 189 13.00 0.20 -13.97
C LEU A 189 11.48 0.38 -14.10
N ALA A 190 10.77 -0.56 -14.72
CA ALA A 190 9.31 -0.53 -14.83
C ALA A 190 8.62 -0.70 -13.46
N CYS A 191 9.14 -1.59 -12.61
CA CYS A 191 8.70 -1.73 -11.23
C CYS A 191 8.91 -0.43 -10.43
N ASP A 192 10.08 0.19 -10.56
CA ASP A 192 10.39 1.45 -9.87
C ASP A 192 9.54 2.61 -10.40
N ALA A 193 9.28 2.67 -11.71
CA ALA A 193 8.39 3.66 -12.32
C ALA A 193 6.93 3.48 -11.86
N TYR A 194 6.46 2.25 -11.68
CA TYR A 194 5.15 2.02 -11.08
C TYR A 194 5.12 2.51 -9.63
N MET A 195 6.14 2.17 -8.83
CA MET A 195 6.19 2.57 -7.43
C MET A 195 6.38 4.07 -7.25
N SER A 196 7.01 4.76 -8.21
CA SER A 196 7.19 6.21 -8.18
C SER A 196 5.89 6.98 -8.41
N ARG A 197 4.83 6.34 -8.96
CA ARG A 197 3.51 6.99 -9.06
C ARG A 197 3.06 7.53 -7.70
N PHE A 198 3.36 6.79 -6.63
CA PHE A 198 3.02 7.18 -5.27
C PHE A 198 3.73 8.45 -4.83
N ASP A 199 4.86 8.79 -5.43
CA ASP A 199 5.67 9.95 -5.08
C ASP A 199 5.22 11.23 -5.80
N LEU A 200 4.37 11.12 -6.84
CA LEU A 200 4.03 12.19 -7.80
C LEU A 200 2.72 12.93 -7.50
N PHE A 201 1.98 12.52 -6.46
CA PHE A 201 0.72 13.15 -6.04
C PHE A 201 0.92 14.38 -5.16
#